data_AF-A0A849VJ78-F1
#
_entry.id   AF-A0A849VJ78-F1
#
_cell.length_a   1.000
_cell.length_b   1.000
_cell.length_c   1.000
_cell.angle_alpha   90.00
_cell.angle_beta   90.00
_cell.angle_gamma   90.00
#
_symmetry.space_group_name_H-M   'P 1'
#
loop_
_entity.id
_entity.type
_entity.pdbx_description
1 polymer ?
#
loop_
_entity_poly.entity_id
_entity_poly.type
_entity_poly.pdbx_seq_one_letter_code
_entity_poly.pdbx_strand_id
1 'polypeptide(L)'
;MTETDRMTKGEREDMQRLVRQREKVQKSAAKTRSTELLSDFENQMAAEYGFDDDGVWAAAKKAAAIEVQKAQLRVEDRCRELGIPKQFAPSLSLLWSHRGYDNALEKRRNELRRVAQAQIGSLEQQAITKIEQASVEAQTAIAIAGLTSDAAKAFITSLPTIDSLMPALSYNELAGETNPPIVEQLLTPNALRQRRYRERQQALRDANVTPAIADLKEDAS
;
A
#
# COMPACT_ATOMS: atom_id res chain seq x y z
N MET A 1 22.52 -34.26 -33.56
CA MET A 1 21.64 -33.23 -34.15
C MET A 1 22.17 -32.93 -35.54
N THR A 2 21.40 -33.24 -36.57
CA THR A 2 21.74 -32.92 -37.97
C THR A 2 21.70 -31.40 -38.16
N GLU A 3 22.56 -30.90 -39.04
CA GLU A 3 22.79 -29.46 -39.29
C GLU A 3 21.53 -28.68 -39.72
N THR A 4 20.52 -29.39 -40.22
CA THR A 4 19.18 -28.89 -40.58
C THR A 4 18.27 -28.51 -39.40
N ASP A 5 18.62 -28.89 -38.17
CA ASP A 5 17.78 -28.66 -36.98
C ASP A 5 18.20 -27.40 -36.18
N ARG A 6 19.20 -26.66 -36.69
CA ARG A 6 19.76 -25.48 -36.01
C ARG A 6 19.22 -24.21 -36.66
N MET A 7 18.50 -23.40 -35.88
CA MET A 7 18.04 -22.07 -36.32
C MET A 7 19.20 -21.27 -36.94
N THR A 8 18.93 -20.67 -38.09
CA THR A 8 19.86 -19.76 -38.75
C THR A 8 19.97 -18.44 -38.00
N LYS A 9 20.97 -17.62 -38.35
CA LYS A 9 21.12 -16.28 -37.78
C LYS A 9 19.94 -15.37 -38.13
N GLY A 10 19.47 -15.41 -39.38
CA GLY A 10 18.34 -14.61 -39.85
C GLY A 10 17.05 -14.93 -39.08
N GLU A 11 16.74 -16.22 -38.92
CA GLU A 11 15.57 -16.66 -38.14
C GLU A 11 15.64 -16.19 -36.67
N ARG A 12 16.82 -16.21 -36.05
CA ARG A 12 17.00 -15.66 -34.69
C ARG A 12 16.71 -14.17 -34.61
N GLU A 13 17.23 -13.39 -35.55
CA GLU A 13 17.04 -11.93 -35.59
C GLU A 13 15.56 -11.57 -35.81
N ASP A 14 14.88 -12.29 -36.71
CA ASP A 14 13.45 -12.11 -36.97
C ASP A 14 12.60 -12.52 -35.76
N MET A 15 12.94 -13.62 -35.10
CA MET A 15 12.26 -14.06 -33.87
C MET A 15 12.45 -13.06 -32.72
N GLN A 16 13.66 -12.52 -32.52
CA GLN A 16 13.90 -11.48 -31.53
C GLN A 16 13.08 -10.21 -31.82
N ARG A 17 12.99 -9.81 -33.10
CA ARG A 17 12.16 -8.67 -33.52
C ARG A 17 10.69 -8.93 -33.23
N LEU A 18 10.20 -10.11 -33.56
CA LEU A 18 8.81 -10.51 -33.30
C LEU A 18 8.48 -10.50 -31.81
N VAL A 19 9.35 -11.05 -30.95
CA VAL A 19 9.15 -11.06 -29.49
C VAL A 19 9.01 -9.63 -28.95
N ARG A 20 9.89 -8.70 -29.35
CA ARG A 20 9.81 -7.29 -28.95
C ARG A 20 8.55 -6.60 -29.45
N GLN A 21 8.12 -6.89 -30.68
CA GLN A 21 6.87 -6.37 -31.22
C GLN A 21 5.66 -6.89 -30.43
N ARG A 22 5.64 -8.19 -30.10
CA ARG A 22 4.57 -8.79 -29.29
C ARG A 22 4.51 -8.19 -27.90
N GLU A 23 5.65 -8.00 -27.24
CA GLU A 23 5.74 -7.34 -25.94
C GLU A 23 5.10 -5.94 -25.99
N LYS A 24 5.47 -5.12 -26.99
CA LYS A 24 4.91 -3.77 -27.17
C LYS A 24 3.39 -3.80 -27.36
N VAL A 25 2.89 -4.71 -28.19
CA VAL A 25 1.45 -4.87 -28.43
C VAL A 25 0.72 -5.31 -27.16
N GLN A 26 1.26 -6.29 -26.43
CA GLN A 26 0.65 -6.80 -25.22
C GLN A 26 0.62 -5.75 -24.10
N LYS A 27 1.67 -4.94 -23.94
CA LYS A 27 1.66 -3.80 -23.00
C LYS A 27 0.57 -2.78 -23.36
N SER A 28 0.43 -2.45 -24.65
CA SER A 28 -0.64 -1.57 -25.10
C SER A 28 -2.02 -2.18 -24.82
N ALA A 29 -2.21 -3.47 -25.05
CA ALA A 29 -3.45 -4.18 -24.78
C ALA A 29 -3.78 -4.21 -23.28
N ALA A 30 -2.79 -4.40 -22.41
CA ALA A 30 -2.97 -4.33 -20.96
C ALA A 30 -3.48 -2.95 -20.51
N LYS A 31 -2.93 -1.88 -21.08
CA LYS A 31 -3.39 -0.51 -20.81
C LYS A 31 -4.82 -0.27 -21.32
N THR A 32 -5.15 -0.72 -22.53
CA THR A 32 -6.53 -0.64 -23.04
C THR A 32 -7.49 -1.38 -22.11
N ARG A 33 -7.13 -2.59 -21.68
CA ARG A 33 -7.96 -3.37 -20.77
C ARG A 33 -8.15 -2.69 -19.41
N SER A 34 -7.11 -2.05 -18.88
CA SER A 34 -7.17 -1.24 -17.66
C SER A 34 -8.20 -0.10 -17.79
N THR A 35 -8.22 0.60 -18.93
CA THR A 35 -9.22 1.65 -19.20
C THR A 35 -10.64 1.12 -19.34
N GLU A 36 -10.82 -0.05 -19.97
CA GLU A 36 -12.13 -0.72 -20.05
C GLU A 36 -12.65 -1.10 -18.66
N LEU A 37 -11.80 -1.71 -17.83
CA LEU A 37 -12.17 -2.10 -16.47
C LEU A 37 -12.60 -0.90 -15.62
N LEU A 38 -11.91 0.24 -15.77
CA LEU A 38 -12.30 1.45 -15.06
C LEU A 38 -13.65 1.98 -15.56
N SER A 39 -13.87 1.99 -16.88
CA SER A 39 -15.15 2.38 -17.46
C SER A 39 -16.29 1.47 -17.02
N ASP A 40 -16.08 0.15 -17.01
CA ASP A 40 -17.05 -0.84 -16.54
C ASP A 40 -17.40 -0.62 -15.06
N PHE A 41 -16.40 -0.32 -14.23
CA PHE A 41 -16.61 0.00 -12.82
C PHE A 41 -17.41 1.29 -12.62
N GLU A 42 -17.11 2.35 -13.38
CA GLU A 42 -17.89 3.59 -13.32
C GLU A 42 -19.34 3.37 -13.76
N ASN A 43 -19.58 2.53 -14.78
CA ASN A 43 -20.93 2.16 -15.20
C ASN A 43 -21.68 1.38 -14.12
N GLN A 44 -21.02 0.45 -13.42
CA GLN A 44 -21.60 -0.28 -12.29
C GLN A 44 -21.95 0.67 -11.14
N MET A 45 -21.06 1.62 -10.81
CA MET A 45 -21.37 2.65 -9.83
C MET A 45 -22.55 3.52 -10.26
N ALA A 46 -22.62 3.94 -11.53
CA ALA A 46 -23.72 4.74 -12.04
C ALA A 46 -25.06 3.98 -11.96
N ALA A 47 -25.07 2.68 -12.23
CA ALA A 47 -26.26 1.85 -12.10
C ALA A 47 -26.70 1.73 -10.62
N GLU A 48 -25.75 1.49 -9.71
CA GLU A 48 -26.02 1.36 -8.26
C GLU A 48 -26.52 2.67 -7.63
N TYR A 49 -25.92 3.80 -8.03
CA TYR A 49 -26.22 5.13 -7.49
C TYR A 49 -27.16 5.96 -8.37
N GLY A 50 -27.86 5.33 -9.32
CA GLY A 50 -28.72 6.02 -10.28
C GLY A 50 -29.87 6.81 -9.64
N PHE A 51 -30.26 6.45 -8.41
CA PHE A 51 -31.24 7.21 -7.63
C PHE A 51 -30.75 8.60 -7.19
N ASP A 52 -29.43 8.85 -7.12
CA ASP A 52 -28.91 10.17 -6.73
C ASP A 52 -29.02 11.18 -7.87
N ASP A 53 -29.05 10.69 -9.11
CA ASP A 53 -29.36 11.45 -10.33
C ASP A 53 -30.89 11.53 -10.59
N ASP A 54 -31.71 10.91 -9.73
CA ASP A 54 -33.17 10.99 -9.81
C ASP A 54 -33.65 12.38 -9.38
N GLY A 55 -34.31 13.09 -10.31
CA GLY A 55 -34.89 14.40 -10.06
C GLY A 55 -35.92 14.41 -8.91
N VAL A 56 -36.62 13.30 -8.67
CA VAL A 56 -37.56 13.14 -7.55
C VAL A 56 -36.81 13.08 -6.22
N TRP A 57 -35.70 12.33 -6.15
CA TRP A 57 -34.87 12.27 -4.95
C TRP A 57 -34.20 13.62 -4.67
N ALA A 58 -33.66 14.29 -5.69
CA ALA A 58 -33.09 15.62 -5.56
C ALA A 58 -34.14 16.65 -5.09
N ALA A 59 -35.36 16.60 -5.63
CA ALA A 59 -36.46 17.44 -5.21
C ALA A 59 -36.89 17.15 -3.77
N ALA A 60 -36.96 15.88 -3.36
CA ALA A 60 -37.29 15.48 -2.00
C ALA A 60 -36.22 15.95 -0.99
N LYS A 61 -34.93 15.76 -1.29
CA LYS A 61 -33.81 16.30 -0.48
C LYS A 61 -33.92 17.81 -0.32
N LYS A 62 -34.19 18.54 -1.41
CA LYS A 62 -34.34 19.99 -1.40
C LYS A 62 -35.55 20.44 -0.58
N ALA A 63 -36.70 19.78 -0.73
CA ALA A 63 -37.90 20.08 0.03
C ALA A 63 -37.69 19.86 1.53
N ALA A 64 -37.07 18.75 1.92
CA ALA A 64 -36.75 18.47 3.31
C ALA A 64 -35.76 19.50 3.89
N ALA A 65 -34.73 19.90 3.14
CA ALA A 65 -33.78 20.93 3.56
C ALA A 65 -34.47 22.28 3.82
N ILE A 66 -35.44 22.67 2.99
CA ILE A 66 -36.23 23.89 3.20
C ILE A 66 -37.02 23.82 4.50
N GLU A 67 -37.67 22.70 4.80
CA GLU A 67 -38.44 22.55 6.03
C GLU A 67 -37.56 22.54 7.28
N VAL A 68 -36.36 21.95 7.21
CA VAL A 68 -35.37 22.01 8.30
C VAL A 68 -34.92 23.44 8.55
N GLN A 69 -34.66 24.24 7.50
CA GLN A 69 -34.32 25.65 7.64
C GLN A 69 -35.45 26.45 8.30
N LYS A 70 -36.71 26.24 7.87
CA LYS A 70 -37.88 26.88 8.51
C LYS A 70 -38.02 26.48 9.97
N ALA A 71 -37.76 25.22 10.31
CA ALA A 71 -37.78 24.75 11.70
C ALA A 71 -36.64 25.37 12.52
N GLN A 72 -35.43 25.46 11.95
CA GLN A 72 -34.27 26.09 12.59
C GLN A 72 -34.54 27.55 12.92
N LEU A 73 -35.13 28.33 11.99
CA LEU A 73 -35.51 29.72 12.23
C LEU A 73 -36.50 29.86 13.40
N ARG A 74 -37.51 28.98 13.47
CA ARG A 74 -38.47 28.96 14.60
C ARG A 74 -37.79 28.66 15.93
N VAL A 75 -36.83 27.72 15.94
CA VAL A 75 -36.04 27.41 17.13
C VAL A 75 -35.20 28.61 17.55
N GLU A 76 -34.55 29.28 16.60
CA GLU A 76 -33.71 30.46 16.85
C GLU A 76 -34.51 31.65 17.39
N ASP A 77 -35.67 31.93 16.81
CA ASP A 77 -36.56 33.00 17.28
C ASP A 77 -37.06 32.69 18.70
N ARG A 78 -37.45 31.44 18.98
CA ARG A 78 -37.87 31.04 20.32
C ARG A 78 -36.72 31.13 21.35
N CYS A 79 -35.50 30.76 20.96
CA CYS A 79 -34.33 30.90 21.83
C CYS A 79 -34.03 32.39 22.13
N ARG A 80 -34.20 33.26 21.12
CA ARG A 80 -34.05 34.71 21.28
C ARG A 80 -35.05 35.30 22.27
N GLU A 81 -36.32 34.89 22.18
CA GLU A 81 -37.36 35.28 23.14
C GLU A 81 -37.05 34.86 24.58
N LEU A 82 -36.43 33.68 24.76
CA LEU A 82 -36.05 33.14 26.07
C LEU A 82 -34.72 33.70 26.59
N GLY A 83 -34.06 34.60 25.85
CA GLY A 83 -32.76 35.15 26.22
C GLY A 83 -31.61 34.14 26.14
N ILE A 84 -31.79 33.03 25.42
CA ILE A 84 -30.76 32.01 25.23
C ILE A 84 -29.76 32.54 24.19
N PRO A 85 -28.46 32.68 24.53
CA PRO A 85 -27.45 33.12 23.57
C PRO A 85 -27.31 32.14 22.40
N LYS A 86 -26.98 32.65 21.20
CA LYS A 86 -26.91 31.86 19.96
C LYS A 86 -26.01 30.63 20.05
N GLN A 87 -24.90 30.70 20.78
CA GLN A 87 -23.97 29.58 20.96
C GLN A 87 -24.55 28.41 21.77
N PHE A 88 -25.65 28.65 22.51
CA PHE A 88 -26.37 27.63 23.26
C PHE A 88 -27.70 27.25 22.59
N ALA A 89 -28.06 27.90 21.48
CA ALA A 89 -29.26 27.56 20.74
C ALA A 89 -29.07 26.19 20.04
N PRO A 90 -30.05 25.26 20.15
CA PRO A 90 -29.95 23.97 19.50
C PRO A 90 -30.00 24.12 17.98
N SER A 91 -29.31 23.21 17.29
CA SER A 91 -29.31 23.12 15.83
C SER A 91 -30.06 21.88 15.35
N LEU A 92 -30.73 22.03 14.22
CA LEU A 92 -31.40 20.96 13.51
C LEU A 92 -30.58 20.59 12.29
N SER A 93 -30.39 19.28 12.09
CA SER A 93 -29.79 18.73 10.90
C SER A 93 -30.60 17.53 10.44
N LEU A 94 -30.65 17.34 9.12
CA LEU A 94 -31.27 16.15 8.52
C LEU A 94 -30.18 15.16 8.16
N LEU A 95 -30.24 14.00 8.80
CA LEU A 95 -29.35 12.88 8.56
C LEU A 95 -30.21 11.70 8.14
N TRP A 96 -29.86 11.07 7.01
CA TRP A 96 -30.36 9.74 6.70
C TRP A 96 -29.20 8.77 6.80
N SER A 97 -29.48 7.63 7.44
CA SER A 97 -28.54 6.53 7.53
C SER A 97 -29.23 5.24 7.12
N HIS A 98 -28.70 4.59 6.09
CA HIS A 98 -29.03 3.23 5.71
C HIS A 98 -27.76 2.39 5.74
N ARG A 99 -27.88 1.05 5.81
CA ARG A 99 -26.71 0.16 5.73
C ARG A 99 -26.01 0.41 4.38
N GLY A 100 -24.91 1.17 4.41
CA GLY A 100 -24.12 1.50 3.22
C GLY A 100 -24.41 2.85 2.56
N TYR A 101 -25.44 3.59 2.98
CA TYR A 101 -25.80 4.88 2.38
C TYR A 101 -26.08 5.93 3.46
N ASP A 102 -25.16 6.88 3.60
CA ASP A 102 -25.29 8.07 4.45
C ASP A 102 -25.28 9.35 3.60
N ASN A 103 -25.49 10.50 4.23
CA ASN A 103 -25.21 11.84 3.67
C ASN A 103 -23.78 12.00 3.10
N ALA A 104 -22.89 11.01 3.27
CA ALA A 104 -21.53 10.95 2.76
C ALA A 104 -21.40 10.19 1.41
N LEU A 105 -22.49 10.00 0.66
CA LEU A 105 -22.52 9.27 -0.61
C LEU A 105 -21.41 9.70 -1.59
N GLU A 106 -21.20 11.00 -1.77
CA GLU A 106 -20.14 11.53 -2.63
C GLU A 106 -18.74 11.11 -2.15
N LYS A 107 -18.48 11.20 -0.83
CA LYS A 107 -17.23 10.74 -0.23
C LYS A 107 -17.03 9.25 -0.47
N ARG A 108 -18.08 8.45 -0.33
CA ARG A 108 -18.04 7.00 -0.57
C ARG A 108 -17.78 6.67 -2.04
N ARG A 109 -18.45 7.34 -2.99
CA ARG A 109 -18.19 7.17 -4.43
C ARG A 109 -16.74 7.51 -4.78
N ASN A 110 -16.22 8.61 -4.23
CA ASN A 110 -14.83 9.00 -4.44
C ASN A 110 -13.84 8.01 -3.81
N GLU A 111 -14.14 7.48 -2.63
CA GLU A 111 -13.34 6.42 -2.01
C GLU A 111 -13.32 5.15 -2.88
N LEU A 112 -14.49 4.67 -3.30
CA LEU A 112 -14.64 3.49 -4.17
C LEU A 112 -13.87 3.66 -5.48
N ARG A 113 -13.98 4.84 -6.12
CA ARG A 113 -13.21 5.17 -7.32
C ARG A 113 -11.71 5.10 -7.09
N ARG A 114 -11.21 5.65 -5.98
CA ARG A 114 -9.77 5.61 -5.65
C ARG A 114 -9.29 4.18 -5.41
N VAL A 115 -10.08 3.37 -4.71
CA VAL A 115 -9.77 1.95 -4.47
C VAL A 115 -9.74 1.18 -5.80
N ALA A 116 -10.74 1.36 -6.65
CA ALA A 116 -10.79 0.72 -7.97
C ALA A 116 -9.60 1.11 -8.86
N GLN A 117 -9.27 2.41 -8.92
CA GLN A 117 -8.10 2.90 -9.66
C GLN A 117 -6.80 2.28 -9.15
N ALA A 118 -6.61 2.22 -7.83
CA ALA A 118 -5.42 1.60 -7.24
C ALA A 118 -5.32 0.10 -7.55
N GLN A 119 -6.44 -0.62 -7.45
CA GLN A 119 -6.49 -2.05 -7.73
C GLN A 119 -6.25 -2.35 -9.21
N ILE A 120 -6.91 -1.63 -10.12
CA ILE A 120 -6.73 -1.76 -11.56
C ILE A 120 -5.29 -1.42 -11.95
N GLY A 121 -4.73 -0.33 -11.40
CA GLY A 121 -3.33 0.04 -11.64
C GLY A 121 -2.34 -1.03 -11.17
N SER A 122 -2.59 -1.65 -10.01
CA SER A 122 -1.80 -2.79 -9.55
C SER A 122 -1.92 -3.99 -10.50
N LEU A 123 -3.12 -4.31 -10.98
CA LEU A 123 -3.33 -5.41 -11.93
C LEU A 123 -2.64 -5.15 -13.27
N GLU A 124 -2.70 -3.92 -13.78
CA GLU A 124 -2.00 -3.49 -15.00
C GLU A 124 -0.49 -3.66 -14.84
N GLN A 125 0.08 -3.16 -13.73
CA GLN A 125 1.52 -3.28 -13.50
C GLN A 125 1.98 -4.73 -13.35
N GLN A 126 1.18 -5.57 -12.68
CA GLN A 126 1.46 -7.01 -12.60
C GLN A 126 1.43 -7.67 -13.98
N ALA A 127 0.45 -7.32 -14.83
CA ALA A 127 0.36 -7.84 -16.18
C ALA A 127 1.56 -7.40 -17.04
N ILE A 128 1.94 -6.12 -17.00
CA ILE A 128 3.12 -5.59 -17.69
C ILE A 128 4.38 -6.33 -17.26
N THR A 129 4.58 -6.51 -15.96
CA THR A 129 5.74 -7.22 -15.42
C THR A 129 5.82 -8.65 -15.94
N LYS A 130 4.68 -9.37 -15.97
CA LYS A 130 4.61 -10.74 -16.52
C LYS A 130 4.90 -10.78 -18.03
N ILE A 131 4.41 -9.78 -18.78
CA ILE A 131 4.69 -9.66 -20.22
C ILE A 131 6.18 -9.43 -20.47
N GLU A 132 6.81 -8.56 -19.67
CA GLU A 132 8.25 -8.28 -19.74
C GLU A 132 9.08 -9.51 -19.40
N GLN A 133 8.74 -10.21 -18.32
CA GLN A 133 9.39 -11.47 -17.92
C GLN A 133 9.31 -12.49 -19.06
N ALA A 134 8.12 -12.76 -19.60
CA ALA A 134 7.94 -13.70 -20.70
C ALA A 134 8.72 -13.28 -21.97
N SER A 135 8.82 -11.98 -22.27
CA SER A 135 9.61 -11.45 -23.38
C SER A 135 11.10 -11.69 -23.18
N VAL A 136 11.62 -11.43 -21.98
CA VAL A 136 13.04 -11.65 -21.65
C VAL A 136 13.38 -13.14 -21.66
N GLU A 137 12.52 -14.00 -21.11
CA GLU A 137 12.68 -15.45 -21.14
C GLU A 137 12.72 -15.97 -22.59
N ALA A 138 11.80 -15.52 -23.44
CA ALA A 138 11.78 -15.89 -24.85
C ALA A 138 13.03 -15.40 -25.60
N GLN A 139 13.47 -14.16 -25.36
CA GLN A 139 14.71 -13.62 -25.95
C GLN A 139 15.94 -14.40 -25.47
N THR A 140 15.96 -14.81 -24.21
CA THR A 140 17.03 -15.63 -23.62
C THR A 140 17.07 -17.02 -24.27
N ALA A 141 15.92 -17.66 -24.45
CA ALA A 141 15.83 -18.95 -25.13
C ALA A 141 16.34 -18.88 -26.58
N ILE A 142 15.96 -17.82 -27.33
CA ILE A 142 16.45 -17.58 -28.70
C ILE A 142 17.97 -17.36 -28.70
N ALA A 143 18.49 -16.61 -27.74
CA ALA A 143 19.93 -16.37 -27.61
C ALA A 143 20.68 -17.67 -27.33
N ILE A 144 20.27 -18.44 -26.32
CA ILE A 144 20.90 -19.70 -25.93
C ILE A 144 20.93 -20.69 -27.10
N ALA A 145 19.85 -20.79 -27.87
CA ALA A 145 19.79 -21.66 -29.06
C ALA A 145 20.85 -21.30 -30.12
N GLY A 146 21.28 -20.03 -30.16
CA GLY A 146 22.33 -19.54 -31.07
C GLY A 146 23.75 -19.57 -30.50
N LEU A 147 23.93 -19.84 -29.20
CA LEU A 147 25.25 -19.84 -28.58
C LEU A 147 26.00 -21.14 -28.86
N THR A 148 27.12 -21.04 -29.57
CA THR A 148 27.99 -22.17 -29.87
C THR A 148 29.21 -22.25 -28.95
N SER A 149 29.62 -21.14 -28.31
CA SER A 149 30.78 -21.10 -27.43
C SER A 149 30.41 -21.24 -25.95
N ASP A 150 31.23 -21.97 -25.20
CA ASP A 150 31.03 -22.18 -23.76
C ASP A 150 31.21 -20.89 -22.95
N ALA A 151 32.10 -20.01 -23.41
CA ALA A 151 32.28 -18.67 -22.83
C ALA A 151 30.98 -17.84 -22.88
N ALA A 152 30.21 -17.92 -23.97
CA ALA A 152 28.96 -17.18 -24.08
C ALA A 152 27.84 -17.78 -23.23
N LYS A 153 27.82 -19.12 -23.07
CA LYS A 153 26.87 -19.78 -22.16
C LYS A 153 27.14 -19.40 -20.71
N ALA A 154 28.41 -19.43 -20.29
CA ALA A 154 28.84 -19.06 -18.95
C ALA A 154 28.47 -17.62 -18.59
N PHE A 155 28.57 -16.69 -19.55
CA PHE A 155 28.16 -15.31 -19.37
C PHE A 155 26.68 -15.18 -18.97
N ILE A 156 25.78 -15.89 -19.65
CA ILE A 156 24.34 -15.87 -19.31
C ILE A 156 24.10 -16.42 -17.89
N THR A 157 24.85 -17.46 -17.49
CA THR A 157 24.71 -18.04 -16.15
C THR A 157 25.22 -17.12 -15.03
N SER A 158 26.11 -16.18 -15.34
CA SER A 158 26.64 -15.20 -14.38
C SER A 158 25.74 -13.99 -14.14
N LEU A 159 24.61 -13.86 -14.86
CA LEU A 159 23.71 -12.73 -14.67
C LEU A 159 23.02 -12.81 -13.29
N PRO A 160 23.02 -11.71 -12.50
CA PRO A 160 22.42 -11.70 -11.18
C PRO A 160 20.89 -11.84 -11.26
N THR A 161 20.30 -12.57 -10.32
CA THR A 161 18.85 -12.69 -10.19
C THR A 161 18.28 -11.54 -9.37
N ILE A 162 16.98 -11.24 -9.55
CA ILE A 162 16.31 -10.21 -8.75
C ILE A 162 16.42 -10.51 -7.25
N ASP A 163 16.26 -11.77 -6.84
CA ASP A 163 16.39 -12.15 -5.43
C ASP A 163 17.79 -11.87 -4.86
N SER A 164 18.84 -11.95 -5.70
CA SER A 164 20.20 -11.58 -5.29
C SER A 164 20.40 -10.06 -5.18
N LEU A 165 19.68 -9.27 -5.99
CA LEU A 165 19.73 -7.80 -5.98
C LEU A 165 18.79 -7.18 -4.95
N MET A 166 17.72 -7.89 -4.60
CA MET A 166 16.67 -7.49 -3.68
C MET A 166 16.31 -8.66 -2.76
N PRO A 167 17.18 -9.00 -1.78
CA PRO A 167 16.89 -10.06 -0.83
C PRO A 167 15.63 -9.73 -0.03
N ALA A 168 14.87 -10.77 0.31
CA ALA A 168 13.67 -10.63 1.12
C ALA A 168 14.02 -9.98 2.47
N LEU A 169 13.28 -8.92 2.83
CA LEU A 169 13.47 -8.23 4.10
C LEU A 169 12.95 -9.12 5.24
N SER A 170 13.83 -9.49 6.16
CA SER A 170 13.43 -10.15 7.40
C SER A 170 13.09 -9.11 8.47
N TYR A 171 11.92 -9.26 9.09
CA TYR A 171 11.52 -8.42 10.22
C TYR A 171 12.55 -8.49 11.36
N ASN A 172 13.10 -9.68 11.66
CA ASN A 172 14.06 -9.86 12.74
C ASN A 172 15.39 -9.14 12.47
N GLU A 173 15.82 -9.10 11.21
CA GLU A 173 17.02 -8.36 10.79
C GLU A 173 16.80 -6.86 10.89
N LEU A 174 15.61 -6.37 10.50
CA LEU A 174 15.25 -4.96 10.58
C LEU A 174 14.97 -4.49 12.03
N ALA A 175 14.41 -5.36 12.87
CA ALA A 175 14.11 -5.07 14.27
C ALA A 175 15.36 -5.18 15.18
N GLY A 176 16.50 -5.66 14.65
CA GLY A 176 17.72 -5.87 15.45
C GLY A 176 17.64 -7.04 16.43
N GLU A 177 16.59 -7.86 16.32
CA GLU A 177 16.41 -9.09 17.10
C GLU A 177 17.17 -10.24 16.42
N THR A 178 18.49 -10.09 16.34
CA THR A 178 19.33 -11.26 16.06
C THR A 178 19.27 -12.17 17.29
N ASN A 179 19.00 -13.47 17.09
CA ASN A 179 19.10 -14.45 18.16
C ASN A 179 20.47 -14.28 18.83
N PRO A 180 20.52 -13.98 20.13
CA PRO A 180 21.80 -13.77 20.77
C PRO A 180 22.63 -15.05 20.69
N PRO A 181 23.96 -14.96 20.54
CA PRO A 181 24.82 -16.12 20.41
C PRO A 181 24.56 -17.10 21.56
N ILE A 182 24.62 -18.41 21.28
CA ILE A 182 24.24 -19.54 22.17
C ILE A 182 24.70 -19.39 23.63
N VAL A 183 25.82 -18.70 23.86
CA VAL A 183 26.36 -18.38 25.19
C VAL A 183 25.40 -17.54 26.06
N GLU A 184 24.60 -16.65 25.47
CA GLU A 184 23.60 -15.82 26.19
C GLU A 184 22.29 -16.56 26.44
N GLN A 185 21.98 -17.62 25.66
CA GLN A 185 20.79 -18.46 25.90
C GLN A 185 20.97 -19.40 27.11
N LEU A 186 22.21 -19.67 27.52
CA LEU A 186 22.53 -20.50 28.70
C LEU A 186 22.55 -19.72 30.01
N LEU A 187 22.45 -18.39 29.98
CA LEU A 187 22.43 -17.55 31.17
C LEU A 187 20.97 -17.31 31.59
N THR A 188 20.66 -17.64 32.84
CA THR A 188 19.35 -17.32 33.40
C THR A 188 19.11 -15.80 33.34
N PRO A 189 17.85 -15.34 33.23
CA PRO A 189 17.54 -13.90 33.12
C PRO A 189 18.17 -13.04 34.23
N ASN A 190 18.38 -13.62 35.41
CA ASN A 190 19.03 -12.96 36.54
C ASN A 190 20.55 -12.79 36.32
N ALA A 191 21.22 -13.77 35.71
CA ALA A 191 22.65 -13.71 35.40
C ALA A 191 22.95 -12.63 34.34
N LEU A 192 22.09 -12.50 33.32
CA LEU A 192 22.18 -11.40 32.33
C LEU A 192 21.97 -10.03 32.97
N ARG A 193 21.00 -9.91 33.89
CA ARG A 193 20.75 -8.66 34.62
C ARG A 193 21.95 -8.26 35.50
N GLN A 194 22.55 -9.21 36.20
CA GLN A 194 23.75 -8.95 37.02
C GLN A 194 24.96 -8.58 36.18
N ARG A 195 25.17 -9.23 35.03
CA ARG A 195 26.26 -8.90 34.12
C ARG A 195 26.13 -7.48 33.56
N ARG A 196 24.94 -7.12 33.04
CA ARG A 196 24.66 -5.77 32.54
C ARG A 196 24.80 -4.71 33.63
N TYR A 197 24.41 -5.02 34.87
CA TYR A 197 24.62 -4.12 36.00
C TYR A 197 26.11 -3.90 36.29
N ARG A 198 26.92 -4.97 36.30
CA ARG A 198 28.38 -4.88 36.51
C ARG A 198 29.07 -4.09 35.40
N GLU A 199 28.72 -4.34 34.14
CA GLU A 199 29.24 -3.59 32.98
C GLU A 199 28.86 -2.10 33.08
N ARG A 200 27.64 -1.78 33.52
CA ARG A 200 27.22 -0.38 33.76
C ARG A 200 27.98 0.27 34.91
N GLN A 201 28.20 -0.44 36.01
CA GLN A 201 28.99 0.05 37.16
C GLN A 201 30.46 0.25 36.79
N GLN A 202 31.02 -0.63 35.96
CA GLN A 202 32.38 -0.51 35.47
C GLN A 202 32.51 0.70 34.53
N ALA A 203 31.58 0.87 33.58
CA ALA A 203 31.55 2.05 32.72
C ALA A 203 31.39 3.37 33.50
N LEU A 204 30.61 3.37 34.59
CA LEU A 204 30.46 4.53 35.48
C LEU A 204 31.72 4.82 36.30
N ARG A 205 32.45 3.77 36.73
CA ARG A 205 33.75 3.91 37.39
C ARG A 205 34.81 4.45 36.45
N ASP A 206 34.85 3.94 35.22
CA ASP A 206 35.80 4.37 34.19
C ASP A 206 35.50 5.81 33.72
N ALA A 207 34.25 6.27 33.85
CA ALA A 207 33.81 7.64 33.54
C ALA A 207 34.03 8.68 34.67
N ASN A 208 34.58 8.29 35.82
CA ASN A 208 34.94 9.19 36.93
C ASN A 208 33.79 10.10 37.45
N VAL A 209 32.55 9.59 37.50
CA VAL A 209 31.40 10.30 38.08
C VAL A 209 31.01 9.66 39.42
N THR A 210 31.25 10.36 40.53
CA THR A 210 30.71 9.99 41.84
C THR A 210 29.21 10.36 41.90
N PRO A 211 28.29 9.43 42.17
CA PRO A 211 26.89 9.81 42.38
C PRO A 211 26.73 10.43 43.77
N ALA A 212 26.19 11.63 43.83
CA ALA A 212 25.85 12.31 45.07
C ALA A 212 24.71 11.56 45.79
N ILE A 213 24.98 11.14 47.03
CA ILE A 213 23.96 10.70 47.98
C ILE A 213 23.42 11.97 48.65
N ALA A 214 22.16 12.31 48.40
CA ALA A 214 21.44 13.36 49.13
C ALA A 214 20.68 12.74 50.31
N ASP A 215 20.66 13.50 51.40
CA ASP A 215 20.48 13.10 52.80
C ASP A 215 19.10 12.57 53.22
N LEU A 216 19.14 11.75 54.29
CA LEU A 216 18.04 11.42 55.20
C LEU A 216 17.91 12.49 56.30
N LYS A 217 16.67 12.91 56.63
CA LYS A 217 16.13 13.40 57.92
C LYS A 217 14.68 13.86 57.64
N GLU A 218 13.59 13.24 58.12
CA GLU A 218 13.18 12.96 59.51
C GLU A 218 13.49 14.10 60.49
N ASP A 219 12.57 15.07 60.55
CA ASP A 219 12.34 15.90 61.74
C ASP A 219 10.98 15.52 62.32
N ALA A 220 11.03 14.82 63.46
CA ALA A 220 9.97 14.72 64.45
C ALA A 220 10.33 15.64 65.63
N SER A 221 9.49 16.63 65.90
CA SER A 221 9.17 17.17 67.23
C SER A 221 7.93 18.05 67.13
#